data_AF-A0A849VLI0-F1
#
_entry.id   AF-A0A849VLI0-F1
#
_cell.length_a   1.000
_cell.length_b   1.000
_cell.length_c   1.000
_cell.angle_alpha   90.00
_cell.angle_beta   90.00
_cell.angle_gamma   90.00
#
_symmetry.space_group_name_H-M   'P 1'
#
loop_
_entity.id
_entity.type
_entity.pdbx_description
1 polymer ?
#
loop_
_entity_poly.entity_id
_entity_poly.type
_entity_poly.pdbx_seq_one_letter_code
_entity_poly.pdbx_strand_id
1 'polypeptide(L)'
;MNKKYALLAIACALALFAIRYLLNEPNSHSTHTASKAPLPQPSLVASSSVTLPSPPTPIQNLSDTEQNKGVTLVSEARSEQDIEVYIPPIGKPATYDSYQGDLDDYESYQAYGDEQQRKLKHAFIVAAKDKVKRLEALLQRGREEGISEEELTFAQEKIAGIKQMSERLQQELSEEN
;
A
#
# COMPACT_ATOMS: atom_id res chain seq x y z
N MET A 1 -36.44 -10.88 -38.14
CA MET A 1 -35.93 -9.61 -37.58
C MET A 1 -35.25 -8.84 -38.70
N ASN A 2 -35.75 -7.65 -39.06
CA ASN A 2 -35.32 -6.98 -40.30
C ASN A 2 -33.91 -6.43 -40.12
N LYS A 3 -32.98 -6.85 -41.00
CA LYS A 3 -31.54 -6.54 -40.93
C LYS A 3 -31.23 -5.03 -40.82
N LYS A 4 -32.13 -4.17 -41.29
CA LYS A 4 -32.05 -2.70 -41.19
C LYS A 4 -32.17 -2.21 -39.74
N TYR A 5 -33.04 -2.83 -38.93
CA TYR A 5 -33.18 -2.48 -37.51
C TYR A 5 -32.05 -3.04 -36.66
N ALA A 6 -31.42 -4.14 -37.07
CA ALA A 6 -30.24 -4.69 -36.39
C ALA A 6 -29.03 -3.74 -36.53
N LEU A 7 -28.78 -3.18 -37.72
CA LEU A 7 -27.72 -2.20 -37.91
C LEU A 7 -27.99 -0.88 -37.17
N LEU A 8 -29.25 -0.42 -37.14
CA LEU A 8 -29.63 0.78 -36.38
C LEU A 8 -29.46 0.59 -34.87
N ALA A 9 -29.81 -0.59 -34.34
CA ALA A 9 -29.66 -0.90 -32.92
C ALA A 9 -28.18 -0.94 -32.49
N ILE A 10 -27.29 -1.47 -33.33
CA ILE A 10 -25.85 -1.51 -33.06
C ILE A 10 -25.26 -0.09 -33.06
N ALA A 11 -25.65 0.76 -34.02
CA ALA A 11 -25.20 2.15 -34.05
C ALA A 11 -25.68 2.95 -32.82
N CYS A 12 -26.93 2.75 -32.38
CA CYS A 12 -27.44 3.36 -31.15
C CYS A 12 -26.72 2.87 -29.90
N ALA A 13 -26.39 1.58 -29.80
CA ALA A 13 -25.67 1.04 -28.66
C ALA A 13 -24.25 1.64 -28.53
N LEU A 14 -23.55 1.83 -29.65
CA LEU A 14 -22.23 2.46 -29.67
C LEU A 14 -22.29 3.96 -29.31
N ALA A 15 -23.29 4.68 -29.80
CA ALA A 15 -23.50 6.09 -29.46
C ALA A 15 -23.80 6.28 -27.97
N LEU A 16 -24.64 5.43 -27.38
CA LEU A 16 -24.94 5.48 -25.96
C LEU A 16 -23.73 5.10 -25.08
N PHE A 17 -22.89 4.18 -25.53
CA PHE A 17 -21.66 3.79 -24.84
C PHE A 17 -20.62 4.93 -24.83
N ALA A 18 -20.46 5.65 -25.94
CA ALA A 18 -19.53 6.79 -26.03
C ALA A 18 -19.96 7.96 -25.13
N ILE A 19 -21.26 8.25 -25.04
CA ILE A 19 -21.79 9.30 -24.15
C ILE A 19 -21.53 8.97 -22.68
N ARG A 20 -21.61 7.68 -22.29
CA ARG A 20 -21.32 7.25 -20.91
C ARG A 20 -19.85 7.41 -20.54
N TYR A 21 -18.93 7.26 -21.50
CA TYR A 21 -17.50 7.52 -21.27
C TYR A 21 -17.20 9.01 -21.15
N LEU A 22 -17.92 9.89 -21.85
CA LEU A 22 -17.64 11.32 -21.86
C LEU A 22 -18.23 12.09 -20.66
N LEU A 23 -19.27 11.57 -20.00
CA LEU A 23 -19.83 12.16 -18.78
C LEU A 23 -19.17 11.67 -17.48
N ASN A 24 -18.25 10.71 -17.56
CA ASN A 24 -17.54 10.19 -16.41
C ASN A 24 -16.19 10.90 -16.23
N GLU A 25 -16.23 12.22 -16.01
CA GLU A 25 -15.08 12.96 -15.49
C GLU A 25 -15.01 12.81 -13.96
N PRO A 26 -13.86 12.42 -13.39
CA PRO A 26 -13.65 12.45 -11.95
C PRO A 26 -13.62 13.91 -11.49
N ASN A 27 -14.69 14.28 -10.79
CA ASN A 27 -14.90 15.58 -10.17
C ASN A 27 -13.73 15.92 -9.23
N SER A 28 -12.77 16.70 -9.71
CA SER A 28 -11.65 17.22 -8.92
C SER A 28 -12.01 18.64 -8.46
N HIS A 29 -12.77 18.74 -7.37
CA HIS A 29 -12.96 20.02 -6.70
C HIS A 29 -11.70 20.38 -5.89
N SER A 30 -10.73 21.04 -6.52
CA SER A 30 -9.74 21.85 -5.80
C SER A 30 -10.34 23.21 -5.48
N THR A 31 -10.73 23.42 -4.22
CA THR A 31 -11.00 24.76 -3.70
C THR A 31 -9.69 25.44 -3.35
N HIS A 32 -9.11 26.17 -4.31
CA HIS A 32 -8.20 27.28 -4.00
C HIS A 32 -8.93 28.59 -4.27
N THR A 33 -9.60 29.11 -3.25
CA THR A 33 -9.98 30.53 -3.23
C THR A 33 -8.76 31.34 -2.82
N ALA A 34 -8.04 31.88 -3.80
CA ALA A 34 -7.18 33.03 -3.59
C ALA A 34 -8.06 34.26 -3.36
N SER A 35 -8.03 34.83 -2.15
CA SER A 35 -8.46 36.21 -1.94
C SER A 35 -7.34 37.01 -1.29
N LYS A 36 -7.18 38.20 -1.87
CA LYS A 36 -6.10 39.17 -1.72
C LYS A 36 -6.30 40.00 -0.44
N ALA A 37 -5.18 40.40 0.18
CA ALA A 37 -5.00 41.02 1.50
C ALA A 37 -5.83 42.30 1.80
N PRO A 38 -5.91 42.76 3.08
CA PRO A 38 -4.88 43.66 3.64
C PRO A 38 -4.56 43.51 5.15
N LEU A 39 -3.31 43.81 5.55
CA LEU A 39 -2.87 44.18 6.93
C LEU A 39 -3.23 45.67 7.20
N PRO A 40 -3.42 46.18 8.46
CA PRO A 40 -2.48 46.00 9.60
C PRO A 40 -3.04 46.02 11.07
N GLN A 41 -2.24 45.44 11.99
CA GLN A 41 -1.86 45.93 13.35
C GLN A 41 -2.77 45.75 14.62
N PRO A 42 -2.20 45.84 15.85
CA PRO A 42 -2.29 44.79 16.89
C PRO A 42 -3.18 45.14 18.09
N SER A 43 -3.67 44.13 18.81
CA SER A 43 -4.18 44.29 20.17
C SER A 43 -3.72 43.14 21.08
N LEU A 44 -2.98 43.53 22.11
CA LEU A 44 -2.71 42.71 23.30
C LEU A 44 -3.99 42.56 24.13
N VAL A 45 -3.98 41.53 24.97
CA VAL A 45 -4.87 41.13 26.07
C VAL A 45 -6.18 40.40 25.74
N ALA A 46 -6.20 39.09 26.00
CA ALA A 46 -6.98 38.51 27.09
C ALA A 46 -6.56 37.05 27.33
N SER A 47 -6.09 36.78 28.54
CA SER A 47 -5.77 35.44 29.06
C SER A 47 -6.99 34.51 29.00
N SER A 48 -6.78 33.29 28.52
CA SER A 48 -7.58 32.13 28.91
C SER A 48 -6.62 30.96 29.05
N SER A 49 -6.47 30.51 30.28
CA SER A 49 -5.62 29.41 30.71
C SER A 49 -5.97 28.10 29.98
N VAL A 50 -5.02 27.55 29.23
CA VAL A 50 -5.03 26.14 28.84
C VAL A 50 -3.82 25.48 29.50
N THR A 51 -4.13 24.61 30.45
CA THR A 51 -3.20 23.74 31.18
C THR A 51 -2.42 22.86 30.21
N LEU A 52 -1.09 22.95 30.26
CA LEU A 52 -0.18 22.02 29.58
C LEU A 52 -0.26 20.63 30.25
N PRO A 53 -0.36 19.53 29.49
CA PRO A 53 0.01 18.22 30.01
C PRO A 53 1.53 18.13 30.18
N SER A 54 1.96 17.62 31.33
CA SER A 54 3.36 17.43 31.73
C SER A 54 4.11 16.42 30.83
N PRO A 55 5.46 16.52 30.73
CA PRO A 55 6.28 15.58 29.97
C PRO A 55 6.28 14.18 30.61
N PRO A 56 6.39 13.10 29.81
CA PRO A 56 6.58 11.75 30.34
C PRO A 56 7.97 11.60 30.96
N THR A 57 7.98 11.01 32.16
CA THR A 57 9.15 10.65 32.97
C THR A 57 10.09 9.70 32.22
N PRO A 58 11.43 9.81 32.36
CA PRO A 58 12.37 8.81 31.85
C PRO A 58 12.18 7.47 32.58
N ILE A 59 11.94 6.38 31.84
CA ILE A 59 12.00 5.03 32.40
C ILE A 59 13.45 4.72 32.73
N GLN A 60 13.69 4.41 34.00
CA GLN A 60 14.98 3.97 34.51
C GLN A 60 15.33 2.59 33.95
N ASN A 61 16.53 2.51 33.37
CA ASN A 61 17.17 1.27 32.97
C ASN A 61 17.62 0.52 34.24
N LEU A 62 17.10 -0.68 34.48
CA LEU A 62 17.72 -1.63 35.42
C LEU A 62 18.23 -2.82 34.61
N SER A 63 19.49 -2.73 34.23
CA SER A 63 20.32 -3.91 34.03
C SER A 63 20.88 -4.27 35.42
N ASP A 64 20.61 -5.48 35.89
CA ASP A 64 21.64 -6.48 36.16
C ASP A 64 21.05 -7.75 36.79
N THR A 65 21.32 -8.87 36.10
CA THR A 65 21.84 -10.15 36.60
C THR A 65 21.32 -10.67 37.96
N GLU A 66 20.64 -11.82 37.97
CA GLU A 66 21.20 -13.09 38.47
C GLU A 66 20.18 -14.23 38.48
N GLN A 67 20.69 -15.42 38.18
CA GLN A 67 20.02 -16.71 38.30
C GLN A 67 19.41 -16.87 39.71
N ASN A 68 18.15 -17.31 39.81
CA ASN A 68 17.79 -18.17 40.92
C ASN A 68 16.77 -19.24 40.54
N LYS A 69 17.15 -20.43 40.99
CA LYS A 69 16.60 -21.75 40.79
C LYS A 69 15.46 -21.96 41.78
N GLY A 70 14.33 -22.45 41.28
CA GLY A 70 13.37 -23.27 42.03
C GLY A 70 12.73 -22.65 43.27
N VAL A 71 11.47 -22.23 43.16
CA VAL A 71 10.51 -22.43 44.24
C VAL A 71 9.25 -23.05 43.64
N THR A 72 9.13 -24.36 43.87
CA THR A 72 7.87 -25.10 43.83
C THR A 72 6.93 -24.52 44.88
N LEU A 73 5.83 -23.91 44.46
CA LEU A 73 4.64 -23.73 45.29
C LEU A 73 3.52 -24.52 44.63
N VAL A 74 3.30 -25.72 45.17
CA VAL A 74 2.09 -26.51 44.90
C VAL A 74 0.96 -25.83 45.65
N SER A 75 0.04 -25.20 44.92
CA SER A 75 -1.29 -24.86 45.42
C SER A 75 -2.30 -25.38 44.42
N GLU A 76 -2.76 -26.59 44.70
CA GLU A 76 -3.77 -27.31 43.96
C GLU A 76 -5.17 -26.71 44.23
N ALA A 77 -6.00 -26.69 43.18
CA ALA A 77 -7.45 -26.43 43.13
C ALA A 77 -7.92 -25.11 42.50
N ARG A 78 -7.75 -25.00 41.18
CA ARG A 78 -8.84 -24.62 40.27
C ARG A 78 -8.54 -25.22 38.90
N SER A 79 -9.46 -26.03 38.37
CA SER A 79 -9.41 -26.51 36.99
C SER A 79 -9.69 -25.35 36.05
N GLU A 80 -8.73 -24.46 35.89
CA GLU A 80 -8.64 -23.56 34.76
C GLU A 80 -7.99 -24.41 33.67
N GLN A 81 -8.79 -24.79 32.66
CA GLN A 81 -8.21 -25.31 31.43
C GLN A 81 -7.28 -24.22 30.92
N ASP A 82 -5.98 -24.43 31.07
CA ASP A 82 -4.91 -23.59 30.55
C ASP A 82 -5.03 -23.65 29.03
N ILE A 83 -5.81 -22.73 28.48
CA ILE A 83 -5.96 -22.58 27.04
C ILE A 83 -4.63 -21.98 26.60
N GLU A 84 -3.72 -22.83 26.11
CA GLU A 84 -2.49 -22.36 25.49
C GLU A 84 -2.88 -21.55 24.24
N VAL A 85 -2.99 -20.23 24.41
CA VAL A 85 -3.34 -19.30 23.34
C VAL A 85 -2.13 -19.22 22.41
N TYR A 86 -2.20 -19.95 21.30
CA TYR A 86 -1.16 -19.89 20.26
C TYR A 86 -1.11 -18.48 19.64
N ILE A 87 0.00 -17.79 19.85
CA ILE A 87 0.32 -16.54 19.17
C ILE A 87 1.28 -16.90 18.02
N PRO A 88 0.91 -16.70 16.75
CA PRO A 88 1.82 -16.96 15.64
C PRO A 88 3.05 -16.05 15.74
N PRO A 89 4.25 -16.55 15.37
CA PRO A 89 5.46 -15.73 15.41
C PRO A 89 5.29 -14.51 14.49
N ILE A 90 5.38 -13.31 15.06
CA ILE A 90 5.41 -12.07 14.30
C ILE A 90 6.80 -11.96 13.66
N GLY A 91 6.85 -11.84 12.34
CA GLY A 91 8.11 -11.66 11.60
C GLY A 91 8.86 -10.39 12.01
N LYS A 92 10.17 -10.35 11.75
CA LYS A 92 10.97 -9.15 12.00
C LYS A 92 10.50 -8.00 11.09
N PRO A 93 10.38 -6.76 11.61
CA PRO A 93 10.05 -5.61 10.78
C PRO A 93 11.14 -5.39 9.73
N ALA A 94 10.73 -5.07 8.51
CA ALA A 94 11.66 -4.63 7.48
C ALA A 94 12.27 -3.28 7.88
N THR A 95 13.59 -3.15 7.74
CA THR A 95 14.28 -1.87 7.84
C THR A 95 14.24 -1.19 6.49
N TYR A 96 13.75 0.05 6.45
CA TYR A 96 13.79 0.88 5.26
C TYR A 96 14.90 1.92 5.40
N ASP A 97 15.58 2.20 4.30
CA ASP A 97 16.51 3.32 4.25
C ASP A 97 15.71 4.62 4.42
N SER A 98 16.18 5.50 5.30
CA SER A 98 15.68 6.87 5.42
C SER A 98 16.73 7.85 4.93
N TYR A 99 16.29 8.99 4.40
CA TYR A 99 17.21 10.03 3.95
C TYR A 99 18.05 10.54 5.11
N GLN A 100 19.38 10.59 4.91
CA GLN A 100 20.35 11.00 5.94
C GLN A 100 21.01 12.36 5.64
N GLY A 101 20.63 13.02 4.54
CA GLY A 101 21.17 14.33 4.16
C GLY A 101 20.45 15.49 4.84
N ASP A 102 20.84 16.71 4.46
CA ASP A 102 20.14 17.93 4.88
C ASP A 102 18.79 18.04 4.16
N LEU A 103 17.74 18.35 4.91
CA LEU A 103 16.38 18.54 4.39
C LEU A 103 16.19 19.92 3.76
N ASP A 104 17.06 20.88 4.08
CA ASP A 104 17.06 22.20 3.44
C ASP A 104 17.71 22.15 2.04
N ASP A 105 18.44 21.08 1.72
CA ASP A 105 18.96 20.80 0.38
C ASP A 105 17.89 20.05 -0.46
N TYR A 106 17.07 20.85 -1.14
CA TYR A 106 15.99 20.37 -1.99
C TYR A 106 16.46 19.39 -3.08
N GLU A 107 17.56 19.69 -3.76
CA GLU A 107 18.05 18.89 -4.89
C GLU A 107 18.51 17.50 -4.41
N SER A 108 19.23 17.45 -3.28
CA SER A 108 19.67 16.19 -2.68
C SER A 108 18.49 15.35 -2.19
N TYR A 109 17.47 15.98 -1.60
CA TYR A 109 16.26 15.29 -1.19
C TYR A 109 15.44 14.75 -2.37
N GLN A 110 15.33 15.53 -3.45
CA GLN A 110 14.65 15.12 -4.67
C GLN A 110 15.35 13.91 -5.32
N ALA A 111 16.67 13.96 -5.48
CA ALA A 111 17.45 12.86 -6.04
C ALA A 111 17.30 11.57 -5.23
N TYR A 112 17.22 11.68 -3.90
CA TYR A 112 16.91 10.54 -3.04
C TYR A 112 15.52 9.96 -3.33
N GLY A 113 14.50 10.81 -3.48
CA GLY A 113 13.14 10.38 -3.83
C GLY A 113 13.09 9.62 -5.15
N ASP A 114 13.77 10.13 -6.18
CA ASP A 114 13.88 9.50 -7.49
C ASP A 114 14.59 8.14 -7.40
N GLU A 115 15.66 8.05 -6.60
CA GLU A 115 16.36 6.79 -6.35
C GLU A 115 15.46 5.75 -5.66
N GLN A 116 14.69 6.15 -4.65
CA GLN A 116 13.76 5.26 -3.95
C GLN A 116 12.66 4.76 -4.89
N GLN A 117 12.12 5.64 -5.74
CA GLN A 117 11.16 5.26 -6.76
C GLN A 117 11.76 4.23 -7.73
N ARG A 118 12.98 4.48 -8.23
CA ARG A 118 13.69 3.54 -9.11
C ARG A 118 13.91 2.18 -8.45
N LYS A 119 14.34 2.17 -7.18
CA LYS A 119 14.51 0.94 -6.38
C LYS A 119 13.20 0.17 -6.27
N LEU A 120 12.09 0.87 -6.01
CA LEU A 120 10.77 0.25 -5.91
C LEU A 120 10.32 -0.40 -7.23
N LYS A 121 10.50 0.31 -8.36
CA LYS A 121 10.18 -0.24 -9.70
C LYS A 121 10.99 -1.51 -9.97
N HIS A 122 12.29 -1.48 -9.70
CA HIS A 122 13.16 -2.64 -9.89
C HIS A 122 12.77 -3.81 -8.98
N ALA A 123 12.48 -3.54 -7.70
CA ALA A 123 12.04 -4.57 -6.75
C ALA A 123 10.74 -5.25 -7.20
N PHE A 124 9.79 -4.47 -7.73
CA PHE A 124 8.57 -5.02 -8.31
C PHE A 124 8.87 -5.96 -9.48
N ILE A 125 9.68 -5.53 -10.45
CA ILE A 125 10.02 -6.33 -11.65
C ILE A 125 10.64 -7.68 -11.25
N VAL A 126 11.59 -7.67 -10.31
CA VAL A 126 12.23 -8.88 -9.80
C VAL A 126 11.21 -9.80 -9.13
N ALA A 127 10.40 -9.28 -8.22
CA ALA A 127 9.38 -10.09 -7.52
C ALA A 127 8.30 -10.62 -8.48
N ALA A 128 7.89 -9.82 -9.47
CA ALA A 128 6.91 -10.19 -10.48
C ALA A 128 7.40 -11.37 -11.31
N LYS A 129 8.67 -11.38 -11.74
CA LYS A 129 9.26 -12.47 -12.52
C LYS A 129 9.12 -13.83 -11.84
N ASP A 130 9.56 -13.92 -10.58
CA ASP A 130 9.50 -15.18 -9.83
C ASP A 130 8.06 -15.61 -9.55
N LYS A 131 7.18 -14.63 -9.26
CA LYS A 131 5.77 -14.90 -8.99
C LYS A 131 5.02 -15.38 -10.22
N VAL A 132 5.25 -14.77 -11.38
CA VAL A 132 4.68 -15.18 -12.67
C VAL A 132 5.08 -16.62 -13.00
N LYS A 133 6.37 -16.95 -12.88
CA LYS A 133 6.87 -18.32 -13.11
C LYS A 133 6.13 -19.34 -12.24
N ARG A 134 5.96 -19.04 -10.95
CA ARG A 134 5.22 -19.91 -10.03
C ARG A 134 3.74 -20.03 -10.40
N LEU A 135 3.09 -18.92 -10.74
CA LEU A 135 1.68 -18.90 -11.11
C LEU A 135 1.41 -19.67 -12.40
N GLU A 136 2.29 -19.58 -13.39
CA GLU A 136 2.18 -20.37 -14.63
C GLU A 136 2.29 -21.88 -14.38
N ALA A 137 3.20 -22.29 -13.48
CA ALA A 137 3.29 -23.70 -13.07
C ALA A 137 2.02 -24.17 -12.35
N LEU A 138 1.44 -23.35 -11.47
CA LEU A 138 0.18 -23.66 -10.79
C LEU A 138 -1.00 -23.70 -11.76
N LEU A 139 -1.03 -22.82 -12.75
CA LEU A 139 -2.05 -22.80 -13.78
C LEU A 139 -2.01 -24.06 -14.64
N GLN A 140 -0.80 -24.51 -14.99
CA GLN A 140 -0.60 -25.78 -15.69
C GLN A 140 -1.11 -26.97 -14.87
N ARG A 141 -0.74 -27.03 -13.60
CA ARG A 141 -1.25 -28.06 -12.68
C ARG A 141 -2.77 -28.00 -12.54
N GLY A 142 -3.33 -26.80 -12.44
CA GLY A 142 -4.79 -26.59 -12.37
C GLY A 142 -5.54 -27.14 -13.59
N ARG A 143 -4.94 -27.02 -14.79
CA ARG A 143 -5.49 -27.65 -16.01
C ARG A 143 -5.51 -29.17 -15.91
N GLU A 144 -4.44 -29.77 -15.38
CA GLU A 144 -4.34 -31.22 -15.22
C GLU A 144 -5.29 -31.75 -14.14
N GLU A 145 -5.59 -30.95 -13.12
CA GLU A 145 -6.52 -31.28 -12.03
C GLU A 145 -8.00 -30.95 -12.36
N GLY A 146 -8.28 -30.38 -13.54
CA GLY A 146 -9.65 -30.14 -14.01
C GLY A 146 -10.34 -28.90 -13.44
N ILE A 147 -9.56 -27.85 -13.11
CA ILE A 147 -10.10 -26.51 -12.80
C ILE A 147 -10.94 -26.02 -13.98
N SER A 148 -12.03 -25.29 -13.69
CA SER A 148 -12.93 -24.78 -14.73
C SER A 148 -12.25 -23.80 -15.68
N GLU A 149 -12.69 -23.74 -16.93
CA GLU A 149 -12.11 -22.83 -17.93
C GLU A 149 -12.29 -21.36 -17.55
N GLU A 150 -13.38 -21.02 -16.86
CA GLU A 150 -13.61 -19.67 -16.33
C GLU A 150 -12.54 -19.27 -15.31
N GLU A 151 -12.20 -20.18 -14.38
CA GLU A 151 -11.17 -19.93 -13.37
C GLU A 151 -9.76 -19.89 -13.98
N LEU A 152 -9.49 -20.74 -14.97
CA LEU A 152 -8.25 -20.72 -15.73
C LEU A 152 -8.09 -19.42 -16.50
N THR A 153 -9.15 -18.94 -17.16
CA THR A 153 -9.15 -17.66 -17.88
C THR A 153 -8.92 -16.51 -16.92
N PHE A 154 -9.64 -16.47 -15.80
CA PHE A 154 -9.45 -15.47 -14.76
C PHE A 154 -7.98 -15.43 -14.27
N ALA A 155 -7.37 -16.59 -14.02
CA ALA A 155 -5.98 -16.66 -13.58
C ALA A 155 -5.00 -16.19 -14.67
N GLN A 156 -5.25 -16.53 -15.94
CA GLN A 156 -4.45 -16.05 -17.08
C GLN A 156 -4.50 -14.53 -17.20
N GLU A 157 -5.67 -13.92 -17.07
CA GLU A 157 -5.83 -12.46 -17.09
C GLU A 157 -5.03 -11.78 -15.96
N LYS A 158 -5.04 -12.35 -14.75
CA LYS A 158 -4.23 -11.82 -13.63
C LYS A 158 -2.74 -11.93 -13.90
N ILE A 159 -2.27 -13.05 -14.44
CA ILE A 159 -0.86 -13.21 -14.84
C ILE A 159 -0.50 -12.18 -15.91
N ALA A 160 -1.36 -11.96 -16.91
CA ALA A 160 -1.15 -10.97 -17.96
C ALA A 160 -1.03 -9.55 -17.38
N GLY A 161 -1.89 -9.17 -16.43
CA GLY A 161 -1.81 -7.87 -15.77
C GLY A 161 -0.50 -7.64 -15.01
N ILE A 162 0.02 -8.67 -14.34
CA ILE A 162 1.33 -8.59 -13.65
C ILE A 162 2.47 -8.41 -14.66
N LYS A 163 2.44 -9.15 -15.77
CA LYS A 163 3.43 -9.02 -16.86
C LYS A 163 3.40 -7.62 -17.48
N GLN A 164 2.21 -7.13 -17.83
CA GLN A 164 2.04 -5.80 -18.42
C GLN A 164 2.58 -4.70 -17.49
N MET A 165 2.29 -4.78 -16.19
CA MET A 165 2.85 -3.84 -15.23
C MET A 165 4.39 -3.91 -15.18
N SER A 166 4.95 -5.12 -15.15
CA SER A 166 6.40 -5.30 -15.15
C SER A 166 7.06 -4.73 -16.41
N GLU A 167 6.46 -4.95 -17.58
CA GLU A 167 6.94 -4.41 -18.85
C GLU A 167 6.88 -2.88 -18.88
N ARG A 168 5.77 -2.30 -18.42
CA ARG A 168 5.63 -0.84 -18.29
C ARG A 168 6.71 -0.26 -17.38
N LEU A 169 6.91 -0.82 -16.20
CA LEU A 169 7.94 -0.33 -15.27
C LEU A 169 9.35 -0.47 -15.86
N GLN A 170 9.60 -1.50 -16.67
CA GLN A 170 10.87 -1.68 -17.36
C GLN A 170 11.08 -0.62 -18.44
N GLN A 171 10.03 -0.22 -19.16
CA GLN A 171 10.08 0.89 -20.13
C GLN A 171 10.37 2.22 -19.42
N GLU A 172 9.63 2.54 -18.36
CA GLU A 172 9.86 3.76 -17.57
C GLU A 172 11.31 3.85 -17.07
N LEU A 173 11.87 2.74 -16.56
CA LEU A 173 13.28 2.67 -16.14
C LEU A 173 14.28 2.82 -17.29
N SER A 174 13.91 2.45 -18.52
CA SER A 174 14.76 2.58 -19.69
C SER A 174 14.75 4.00 -20.26
N GLU A 175 13.66 4.73 -20.08
CA GLU A 175 13.50 6.14 -20.48
C GLU A 175 14.13 7.11 -19.48
N GLU A 176 14.29 6.70 -18.22
CA GLU A 176 14.95 7.47 -17.16
C GLU A 176 16.51 7.43 -17.23
N ASN A 177 17.10 6.59 -18.09
CA ASN A 177 18.56 6.47 -18.29
C ASN A 177 19.04 7.23 -19.53
#